data_AF-A0A969JZC2-F1
#
_entry.id   AF-A0A969JZC2-F1
#
_cell.length_a   1.000
_cell.length_b   1.000
_cell.length_c   1.000
_cell.angle_alpha   90.00
_cell.angle_beta   90.00
_cell.angle_gamma   90.00
#
_symmetry.space_group_name_H-M   'P 1'
#
loop_
_entity.id
_entity.type
_entity.pdbx_description
1 polymer ?
#
loop_
_entity_poly.entity_id
_entity_poly.type
_entity_poly.pdbx_seq_one_letter_code
_entity_poly.pdbx_strand_id
1 'polypeptide(L)'
;MSGISRSLLTLHDGRTSPDLAPLPDDLQERANHLKAMGYFLDADIIGICEVPIYAWYSHDGQGNPIQPRHRYAIVLLIDQGYETMAASSGDDWMSSAQSMRAYLKGSVIACTLADYIRQLGHEARAHTNDDSEVLHIPLTLLAGLGELSRIGELVLNPFLGPRFKTSVVTTNLPLAVDKPIDFGLQTFCQSCMKCARECPCGAISFGEKVMFNGYEMWKPDVEACVRYRVMNPAGSGCGRCMKVCPFNKPGLMRYRAALWLAMQVPACHRLLLWLDDWLAYGRRIPAWKWWWDLEWRDGRIQQ
;
A
#
# COMPACT_ATOMS: atom_id res chain seq x y z
N MET A 1 14.59 -8.24 -9.11
CA MET A 1 14.49 -7.10 -8.18
C MET A 1 14.47 -7.52 -6.71
N SER A 2 13.98 -8.72 -6.34
CA SER A 2 13.99 -9.21 -4.94
C SER A 2 15.36 -9.22 -4.27
N GLY A 3 16.41 -9.63 -4.99
CA GLY A 3 17.78 -9.68 -4.44
C GLY A 3 18.31 -8.31 -3.98
N ILE A 4 17.88 -7.21 -4.62
CA ILE A 4 18.30 -5.85 -4.24
C ILE A 4 17.59 -5.43 -2.95
N SER A 5 16.27 -5.65 -2.85
CA SER A 5 15.52 -5.34 -1.63
C SER A 5 16.09 -6.09 -0.41
N ARG A 6 16.46 -7.37 -0.59
CA ARG A 6 17.10 -8.16 0.47
C ARG A 6 18.45 -7.64 0.95
N SER A 7 19.18 -6.89 0.13
CA SER A 7 20.45 -6.28 0.56
C SER A 7 20.26 -5.22 1.64
N LEU A 8 19.04 -4.70 1.82
CA LEU A 8 18.69 -3.69 2.83
C LEU A 8 18.27 -4.32 4.18
N LEU A 9 18.11 -5.64 4.27
CA LEU A 9 17.64 -6.30 5.50
C LEU A 9 18.52 -5.97 6.72
N THR A 10 19.82 -5.85 6.52
CA THR A 10 20.78 -5.49 7.59
C THR A 10 20.63 -4.04 8.07
N LEU A 11 19.89 -3.20 7.35
CA LEU A 11 19.65 -1.79 7.67
C LEU A 11 18.26 -1.54 8.30
N HIS A 12 17.41 -2.56 8.33
CA HIS A 12 16.07 -2.45 8.92
C HIS A 12 16.14 -2.05 10.40
N ASP A 13 17.10 -2.61 11.11
CA ASP A 13 17.36 -2.35 12.52
C ASP A 13 18.79 -1.86 12.71
N GLY A 14 19.10 -1.34 13.90
CA GLY A 14 20.45 -0.89 14.17
C GLY A 14 20.65 -0.38 15.58
N ARG A 15 21.88 0.02 15.88
CA ARG A 15 22.22 0.67 17.14
C ARG A 15 21.64 2.08 17.18
N THR A 16 20.97 2.40 18.28
CA THR A 16 20.55 3.76 18.61
C THR A 16 21.73 4.54 19.19
N SER A 17 21.85 5.82 18.83
CA SER A 17 22.82 6.73 19.45
C SER A 17 22.59 6.80 20.96
N PRO A 18 23.65 6.75 21.79
CA PRO A 18 23.49 6.93 23.24
C PRO A 18 23.10 8.37 23.60
N ASP A 19 23.43 9.33 22.74
CA ASP A 19 23.13 10.75 22.93
C ASP A 19 21.81 11.12 22.26
N LEU A 20 20.99 11.87 22.99
CA LEU A 20 19.74 12.45 22.46
C LEU A 20 20.04 13.74 21.71
N ALA A 21 19.60 13.82 20.46
CA ALA A 21 19.67 15.06 19.70
C ALA A 21 18.77 16.15 20.32
N PRO A 22 19.16 17.44 20.22
CA PRO A 22 18.35 18.54 20.71
C PRO A 22 17.16 18.80 19.77
N LEU A 23 16.12 17.98 19.86
CA LEU A 23 14.90 18.09 19.05
C LEU A 23 13.93 19.15 19.61
N PRO A 24 13.14 19.83 18.76
CA PRO A 24 12.10 20.76 19.24
C PRO A 24 11.13 20.09 20.21
N ASP A 25 10.61 20.79 21.21
CA ASP A 25 9.66 20.21 22.18
C ASP A 25 8.28 19.91 21.56
N ASP A 26 7.90 20.65 20.51
CA ASP A 26 6.63 20.46 19.83
C ASP A 26 6.60 19.14 19.03
N LEU A 27 5.66 18.26 19.38
CA LEU A 27 5.47 16.98 18.72
C LEU A 27 4.99 17.14 17.27
N GLN A 28 4.28 18.23 16.97
CA GLN A 28 3.82 18.52 15.62
C GLN A 28 4.98 18.95 14.73
N GLU A 29 5.89 19.79 15.23
CA GLU A 29 7.13 20.16 14.55
C GLU A 29 8.00 18.92 14.24
N ARG A 30 8.18 18.00 15.22
CA ARG A 30 8.89 16.73 14.98
C ARG A 30 8.23 15.89 13.89
N ALA A 31 6.91 15.74 13.94
CA ALA A 31 6.14 15.03 12.92
C ALA A 31 6.31 15.66 11.53
N ASN A 32 6.28 17.00 11.45
CA ASN A 32 6.50 17.75 10.21
C ASN A 32 7.91 17.52 9.65
N HIS A 33 8.95 17.46 10.50
CA HIS A 33 10.31 17.15 10.06
C HIS A 33 10.43 15.76 9.44
N LEU A 34 9.86 14.73 10.07
CA LEU A 34 9.93 13.36 9.54
C LEU A 34 9.08 13.18 8.28
N LYS A 35 7.92 13.83 8.20
CA LYS A 35 7.14 13.91 6.96
C LYS A 35 7.92 14.60 5.85
N ALA A 36 8.53 15.76 6.14
CA ALA A 36 9.34 16.49 5.17
C ALA A 36 10.53 15.65 4.67
N MET A 37 11.20 14.92 5.56
CA MET A 37 12.28 14.00 5.18
C MET A 37 11.77 12.88 4.26
N GLY A 38 10.65 12.25 4.57
CA GLY A 38 10.13 11.19 3.71
C GLY A 38 9.69 11.71 2.34
N TYR A 39 9.13 12.93 2.25
CA TYR A 39 8.83 13.58 0.96
C TYR A 39 10.10 13.96 0.21
N PHE A 40 11.14 14.43 0.90
CA PHE A 40 12.46 14.68 0.32
C PHE A 40 13.07 13.41 -0.28
N LEU A 41 12.78 12.23 0.30
CA LEU A 41 13.18 10.91 -0.20
C LEU A 41 12.17 10.31 -1.21
N ASP A 42 11.25 11.10 -1.75
CA ASP A 42 10.25 10.72 -2.76
C ASP A 42 9.13 9.77 -2.28
N ALA A 43 8.76 9.73 -1.00
CA ALA A 43 7.49 9.10 -0.61
C ALA A 43 6.30 9.86 -1.20
N ASP A 44 5.26 9.17 -1.66
CA ASP A 44 4.12 9.84 -2.31
C ASP A 44 3.14 10.41 -1.28
N ILE A 45 2.85 9.68 -0.20
CA ILE A 45 2.02 10.15 0.93
C ILE A 45 2.57 9.56 2.23
N ILE A 46 2.61 10.35 3.30
CA ILE A 46 3.09 9.93 4.62
C ILE A 46 2.05 10.26 5.70
N GLY A 47 1.85 9.32 6.61
CA GLY A 47 1.03 9.50 7.81
C GLY A 47 1.70 8.88 9.03
N ILE A 48 1.32 9.34 10.22
CA ILE A 48 1.87 8.91 11.50
C ILE A 48 0.73 8.46 12.41
N CYS A 49 0.89 7.34 13.10
CA CYS A 49 -0.09 6.85 14.09
C CYS A 49 0.62 6.22 15.29
N GLU A 50 -0.14 5.93 16.33
CA GLU A 50 0.32 4.99 17.37
C GLU A 50 0.20 3.55 16.86
N VAL A 51 1.08 2.67 17.33
CA VAL A 51 1.09 1.24 16.97
C VAL A 51 0.29 0.46 18.00
N PRO A 52 -0.95 0.04 17.71
CA PRO A 52 -1.70 -0.79 18.64
C PRO A 52 -1.08 -2.19 18.72
N ILE A 53 -1.30 -2.89 19.84
CA ILE A 53 -0.75 -4.24 20.06
C ILE A 53 -1.17 -5.21 18.96
N TYR A 54 -2.42 -5.14 18.50
CA TYR A 54 -2.94 -6.04 17.45
C TYR A 54 -2.33 -5.77 16.06
N ALA A 55 -1.59 -4.68 15.87
CA ALA A 55 -0.85 -4.45 14.65
C ALA A 55 0.48 -5.21 14.63
N TRP A 56 0.96 -5.75 15.75
CA TRP A 56 2.15 -6.60 15.78
C TRP A 56 1.79 -8.05 15.46
N TYR A 57 2.63 -8.71 14.67
CA TYR A 57 2.59 -10.17 14.58
C TYR A 57 2.96 -10.77 15.93
N SER A 58 2.42 -11.95 16.26
CA SER A 58 2.80 -12.65 17.48
C SER A 58 4.16 -13.34 17.36
N HIS A 59 4.51 -13.82 16.16
CA HIS A 59 5.75 -14.53 15.88
C HIS A 59 6.28 -14.16 14.49
N ASP A 60 7.60 -14.28 14.33
CA ASP A 60 8.27 -14.13 13.04
C ASP A 60 8.11 -15.39 12.16
N GLY A 61 8.68 -15.35 10.94
CA GLY A 61 8.64 -16.49 10.02
C GLY A 61 9.42 -17.73 10.48
N GLN A 62 10.22 -17.63 11.54
CA GLN A 62 10.96 -18.74 12.18
C GLN A 62 10.26 -19.26 13.43
N GLY A 63 9.14 -18.65 13.84
CA GLY A 63 8.38 -19.01 15.03
C GLY A 63 8.92 -18.38 16.32
N ASN A 64 9.83 -17.40 16.26
CA ASN A 64 10.26 -16.67 17.44
C ASN A 64 9.21 -15.63 17.83
N PRO A 65 8.94 -15.41 19.14
CA PRO A 65 7.97 -14.43 19.59
C PRO A 65 8.43 -13.01 19.27
N ILE A 66 7.52 -12.19 18.74
CA ILE A 66 7.74 -10.77 18.49
C ILE A 66 7.21 -9.98 19.70
N GLN A 67 8.03 -9.07 20.22
CA GLN A 67 7.65 -8.19 21.32
C GLN A 67 7.32 -6.78 20.80
N PRO A 68 6.11 -6.26 21.04
CA PRO A 68 5.79 -4.86 20.75
C PRO A 68 6.73 -3.92 21.51
N ARG A 69 7.58 -3.17 20.78
CA ARG A 69 8.64 -2.35 21.39
C ARG A 69 8.61 -0.86 21.03
N HIS A 70 7.77 -0.48 20.06
CA HIS A 70 7.69 0.89 19.55
C HIS A 70 6.26 1.44 19.64
N ARG A 71 6.14 2.69 20.09
CA ARG A 71 4.84 3.36 20.26
C ARG A 71 4.28 3.99 18.98
N TYR A 72 5.13 4.51 18.10
CA TYR A 72 4.70 5.25 16.92
C TYR A 72 5.04 4.50 15.63
N ALA A 73 4.23 4.66 14.60
CA ALA A 73 4.48 4.21 13.24
C ALA A 73 4.38 5.37 12.25
N ILE A 74 5.38 5.48 11.38
CA ILE A 74 5.40 6.35 10.21
C ILE A 74 5.12 5.46 9.00
N VAL A 75 4.00 5.69 8.33
CA VAL A 75 3.51 4.88 7.22
C VAL A 75 3.76 5.63 5.91
N LEU A 76 4.44 4.98 4.97
CA LEU A 76 4.80 5.51 3.67
C LEU A 76 3.94 4.85 2.60
N LEU A 77 3.30 5.64 1.73
CA LEU A 77 2.69 5.15 0.50
C LEU A 77 3.61 5.41 -0.69
N ILE A 78 3.82 4.38 -1.51
CA ILE A 78 4.60 4.44 -2.75
C ILE A 78 3.73 4.04 -3.93
N ASP A 79 3.51 4.96 -4.88
CA ASP A 79 2.72 4.73 -6.09
C ASP A 79 3.38 3.68 -7.00
N GLN A 80 2.59 2.68 -7.40
CA GLN A 80 3.00 1.63 -8.34
C GLN A 80 3.08 2.14 -9.80
N GLY A 81 2.54 3.32 -10.10
CA GLY A 81 2.59 4.00 -11.39
C GLY A 81 1.34 3.76 -12.24
N TYR A 82 0.62 4.84 -12.56
CA TYR A 82 -0.63 4.77 -13.32
C TYR A 82 -0.42 4.29 -14.76
N GLU A 83 0.52 4.90 -15.48
CA GLU A 83 0.70 4.73 -16.92
C GLU A 83 1.06 3.28 -17.26
N THR A 84 2.03 2.71 -16.53
CA THR A 84 2.39 1.29 -16.65
C THR A 84 1.21 0.37 -16.31
N MET A 85 0.47 0.67 -15.24
CA MET A 85 -0.70 -0.13 -14.85
C MET A 85 -1.84 -0.03 -15.88
N ALA A 86 -1.99 1.12 -16.54
CA ALA A 86 -2.99 1.36 -17.57
C ALA A 86 -2.67 0.58 -18.86
N ALA A 87 -1.39 0.40 -19.19
CA ALA A 87 -0.97 -0.50 -20.27
C ALA A 87 -1.13 -1.99 -19.95
N SER A 88 -0.88 -2.38 -18.68
CA SER A 88 -0.86 -3.78 -18.25
C SER A 88 -2.25 -4.40 -18.20
N SER A 89 -2.40 -5.72 -18.32
CA SER A 89 -3.65 -6.42 -17.96
C SER A 89 -3.90 -6.43 -16.45
N GLY A 90 -2.89 -6.09 -15.64
CA GLY A 90 -2.88 -6.21 -14.19
C GLY A 90 -2.39 -7.57 -13.69
N ASP A 91 -2.19 -8.54 -14.58
CA ASP A 91 -1.73 -9.91 -14.30
C ASP A 91 -0.79 -10.43 -15.39
N ASP A 92 -0.21 -9.54 -16.20
CA ASP A 92 0.82 -9.88 -17.19
C ASP A 92 2.23 -9.84 -16.57
N TRP A 93 3.25 -9.99 -17.41
CA TRP A 93 4.67 -10.00 -17.04
C TRP A 93 5.15 -8.76 -16.27
N MET A 94 4.41 -7.65 -16.30
CA MET A 94 4.79 -6.40 -15.64
C MET A 94 4.27 -6.28 -14.20
N SER A 95 3.24 -7.05 -13.81
CA SER A 95 2.55 -6.89 -12.52
C SER A 95 3.51 -6.99 -11.32
N SER A 96 4.34 -8.04 -11.24
CA SER A 96 5.35 -8.18 -10.18
C SER A 96 6.40 -7.07 -10.21
N ALA A 97 6.83 -6.60 -11.38
CA ALA A 97 7.81 -5.52 -11.48
C ALA A 97 7.28 -4.20 -10.91
N GLN A 98 6.00 -3.88 -11.11
CA GLN A 98 5.36 -2.72 -10.46
C GLN A 98 5.39 -2.84 -8.93
N SER A 99 5.04 -4.02 -8.40
CA SER A 99 5.09 -4.29 -6.97
C SER A 99 6.51 -4.14 -6.42
N MET A 100 7.50 -4.80 -7.04
CA MET A 100 8.87 -4.83 -6.54
C MET A 100 9.57 -3.47 -6.67
N ARG A 101 9.26 -2.66 -7.69
CA ARG A 101 9.73 -1.28 -7.78
C ARG A 101 9.26 -0.46 -6.58
N ALA A 102 7.97 -0.51 -6.26
CA ALA A 102 7.40 0.25 -5.16
C ALA A 102 7.92 -0.24 -3.80
N TYR A 103 8.07 -1.56 -3.63
CA TYR A 103 8.70 -2.14 -2.44
C TYR A 103 10.15 -1.69 -2.27
N LEU A 104 10.98 -1.81 -3.30
CA LEU A 104 12.39 -1.39 -3.22
C LEU A 104 12.52 0.09 -2.87
N LYS A 105 11.75 0.97 -3.53
CA LYS A 105 11.74 2.41 -3.23
C LYS A 105 11.31 2.66 -1.78
N GLY A 106 10.23 2.02 -1.33
CA GLY A 106 9.76 2.13 0.05
C GLY A 106 10.79 1.65 1.09
N SER A 107 11.49 0.54 0.81
CA SER A 107 12.55 0.00 1.67
C SER A 107 13.72 0.98 1.83
N VAL A 108 14.16 1.63 0.74
CA VAL A 108 15.23 2.64 0.79
C VAL A 108 14.82 3.80 1.69
N ILE A 109 13.61 4.33 1.52
CA ILE A 109 13.11 5.46 2.31
C ILE A 109 12.97 5.07 3.78
N ALA A 110 12.33 3.94 4.05
CA ALA A 110 12.08 3.47 5.41
C ALA A 110 13.37 3.17 6.17
N CYS A 111 14.35 2.51 5.55
CA CYS A 111 15.64 2.24 6.18
C CYS A 111 16.41 3.53 6.47
N THR A 112 16.42 4.49 5.53
CA THR A 112 17.07 5.79 5.71
C THR A 112 16.42 6.58 6.86
N LEU A 113 15.09 6.60 6.91
CA LEU A 113 14.34 7.29 7.95
C LEU A 113 14.53 6.64 9.33
N ALA A 114 14.49 5.31 9.40
CA ALA A 114 14.75 4.58 10.64
C ALA A 114 16.18 4.82 11.14
N ASP A 115 17.17 4.80 10.24
CA ASP A 115 18.56 5.08 10.60
C ASP A 115 18.75 6.50 11.11
N TYR A 116 18.16 7.49 10.43
CA TYR A 116 18.17 8.87 10.89
C TYR A 116 17.59 9.00 12.31
N ILE A 117 16.43 8.39 12.58
CA ILE A 117 15.83 8.44 13.92
C ILE A 117 16.73 7.79 14.98
N ARG A 118 17.41 6.69 14.65
CA ARG A 118 18.42 6.07 15.53
C ARG A 118 19.60 6.97 15.80
N GLN A 119 20.08 7.72 14.79
CA GLN A 119 21.13 8.73 14.97
C GLN A 119 20.69 9.90 15.87
N LEU A 120 19.39 10.19 15.95
CA LEU A 120 18.83 11.18 16.88
C LEU A 120 18.72 10.65 18.33
N GLY A 121 19.07 9.39 18.59
CA GLY A 121 19.02 8.78 19.91
C GLY A 121 17.70 8.08 20.26
N HIS A 122 16.84 7.81 19.27
CA HIS A 122 15.57 7.10 19.48
C HIS A 122 15.54 5.76 18.72
N GLU A 123 15.04 4.70 19.36
CA GLU A 123 14.88 3.42 18.68
C GLU A 123 13.94 3.55 17.47
N ALA A 124 14.33 2.94 16.35
CA ALA A 124 13.50 2.84 15.17
C ALA A 124 13.85 1.63 14.31
N ARG A 125 12.82 1.03 13.70
CA ARG A 125 12.93 -0.14 12.80
C ARG A 125 12.11 0.06 11.55
N ALA A 126 12.68 -0.27 10.40
CA ALA A 126 11.96 -0.32 9.13
C ALA A 126 11.29 -1.68 8.92
N HIS A 127 10.11 -1.66 8.31
CA HIS A 127 9.29 -2.81 7.99
C HIS A 127 8.92 -2.78 6.51
N THR A 128 9.30 -3.83 5.79
CA THR A 128 9.22 -3.91 4.33
C THR A 128 8.58 -5.22 3.87
N ASN A 129 8.54 -5.49 2.57
CA ASN A 129 7.98 -6.74 2.05
C ASN A 129 8.81 -7.98 2.37
N ASP A 130 10.13 -7.81 2.60
CA ASP A 130 11.03 -8.94 2.85
C ASP A 130 11.10 -9.27 4.34
N ASP A 131 10.92 -8.29 5.23
CA ASP A 131 10.92 -8.47 6.68
C ASP A 131 10.07 -7.38 7.36
N SER A 132 9.03 -7.81 8.08
CA SER A 132 8.11 -6.95 8.82
C SER A 132 7.54 -7.67 10.04
N GLU A 133 7.48 -6.95 11.15
CA GLU A 133 6.91 -7.43 12.43
C GLU A 133 5.52 -6.84 12.68
N VAL A 134 5.02 -6.00 11.76
CA VAL A 134 3.75 -5.30 11.90
C VAL A 134 2.86 -5.46 10.66
N LEU A 135 1.56 -5.47 10.89
CA LEU A 135 0.52 -5.43 9.88
C LEU A 135 0.37 -4.01 9.35
N HIS A 136 0.65 -3.79 8.06
CA HIS A 136 0.62 -2.45 7.48
C HIS A 136 -0.81 -1.92 7.30
N ILE A 137 -1.82 -2.78 7.09
CA ILE A 137 -3.22 -2.38 6.88
C ILE A 137 -3.77 -1.54 8.05
N PRO A 138 -3.78 -2.03 9.31
CA PRO A 138 -4.30 -1.24 10.42
C PRO A 138 -3.53 0.06 10.62
N LEU A 139 -2.21 0.07 10.43
CA LEU A 139 -1.40 1.28 10.55
C LEU A 139 -1.73 2.31 9.46
N THR A 140 -1.98 1.86 8.23
CA THR A 140 -2.39 2.73 7.13
C THR A 140 -3.76 3.37 7.39
N LEU A 141 -4.70 2.62 7.99
CA LEU A 141 -6.00 3.17 8.41
C LEU A 141 -5.84 4.20 9.54
N LEU A 142 -5.08 3.86 10.58
CA LEU A 142 -4.88 4.70 11.76
C LEU A 142 -4.09 5.98 11.43
N ALA A 143 -3.15 5.91 10.48
CA ALA A 143 -2.39 7.06 9.98
C ALA A 143 -3.21 7.98 9.05
N GLY A 144 -4.50 7.70 8.84
CA GLY A 144 -5.36 8.56 8.02
C GLY A 144 -5.09 8.49 6.52
N LEU A 145 -4.50 7.39 6.04
CA LEU A 145 -4.02 7.30 4.66
C LEU A 145 -5.04 6.65 3.70
N GLY A 146 -6.18 6.20 4.21
CA GLY A 146 -7.25 5.63 3.41
C GLY A 146 -8.29 4.91 4.23
N GLU A 147 -9.21 4.28 3.53
CA GLU A 147 -10.29 3.46 4.10
C GLU A 147 -10.17 2.02 3.59
N LEU A 148 -10.73 1.07 4.36
CA LEU A 148 -10.79 -0.32 3.92
C LEU A 148 -11.77 -0.45 2.76
N SER A 149 -11.34 -1.15 1.69
CA SER A 149 -12.09 -1.24 0.44
C SER A 149 -12.69 -2.63 0.20
N ARG A 150 -13.61 -2.75 -0.77
CA ARG A 150 -14.14 -4.04 -1.24
C ARG A 150 -13.06 -5.03 -1.69
N ILE A 151 -11.91 -4.54 -2.15
CA ILE A 151 -10.78 -5.40 -2.56
C ILE A 151 -10.34 -6.30 -1.39
N GLY A 152 -10.55 -5.86 -0.15
CA GLY A 152 -10.41 -6.67 1.05
C GLY A 152 -9.16 -6.31 1.83
N GLU A 153 -8.08 -7.09 1.70
CA GLU A 153 -6.80 -6.86 2.38
C GLU A 153 -5.99 -5.71 1.73
N LEU A 154 -6.66 -4.58 1.47
CA LEU A 154 -6.12 -3.40 0.84
C LEU A 154 -6.87 -2.15 1.29
N VAL A 155 -6.10 -1.18 1.77
CA VAL A 155 -6.57 0.19 2.04
C VAL A 155 -6.56 1.00 0.75
N LEU A 156 -7.61 1.78 0.51
CA LEU A 156 -7.73 2.65 -0.67
C LEU A 156 -7.59 4.11 -0.23
N ASN A 157 -6.69 4.82 -0.90
CA ASN A 157 -6.42 6.24 -0.67
C ASN A 157 -7.31 7.11 -1.59
N PRO A 158 -7.85 8.25 -1.14
CA PRO A 158 -8.73 9.10 -1.95
C PRO A 158 -8.09 9.68 -3.22
N PHE A 159 -6.76 9.73 -3.30
CA PHE A 159 -6.01 10.33 -4.41
C PHE A 159 -5.31 9.30 -5.29
N LEU A 160 -4.61 8.33 -4.68
CA LEU A 160 -3.91 7.25 -5.39
C LEU A 160 -4.83 6.08 -5.73
N GLY A 161 -6.04 6.05 -5.16
CA GLY A 161 -6.87 4.85 -5.16
C GLY A 161 -6.14 3.71 -4.45
N PRO A 162 -6.27 2.47 -4.94
CA PRO A 162 -5.58 1.31 -4.38
C PRO A 162 -4.14 1.14 -4.92
N ARG A 163 -3.61 2.09 -5.70
CA ARG A 163 -2.40 1.93 -6.54
C ARG A 163 -1.08 2.14 -5.80
N PHE A 164 -0.93 1.62 -4.58
CA PHE A 164 0.29 1.85 -3.81
C PHE A 164 0.80 0.59 -3.11
N LYS A 165 2.05 0.66 -2.65
CA LYS A 165 2.63 -0.24 -1.66
C LYS A 165 2.96 0.54 -0.40
N THR A 166 3.06 -0.16 0.71
CA THR A 166 3.37 0.43 2.01
C THR A 166 4.73 -0.04 2.51
N SER A 167 5.45 0.88 3.12
CA SER A 167 6.57 0.60 4.03
C SER A 167 6.29 1.33 5.34
N VAL A 168 6.73 0.78 6.46
CA VAL A 168 6.46 1.34 7.79
C VAL A 168 7.77 1.51 8.54
N VAL A 169 7.90 2.59 9.30
CA VAL A 169 8.96 2.75 10.30
C VAL A 169 8.29 2.83 11.66
N THR A 170 8.60 1.91 12.57
CA THR A 170 8.17 2.01 13.96
C THR A 170 9.26 2.67 14.81
N THR A 171 8.88 3.48 15.79
CA THR A 171 9.84 4.21 16.65
C THR A 171 9.28 4.57 18.03
N ASN A 172 10.19 4.87 18.97
CA ASN A 172 9.88 5.50 20.27
C ASN A 172 10.11 7.02 20.30
N LEU A 173 10.53 7.65 19.20
CA LEU A 173 10.56 9.11 19.08
C LEU A 173 9.14 9.67 19.26
N PRO A 174 8.87 10.56 20.23
CA PRO A 174 7.54 11.14 20.40
C PRO A 174 7.14 12.03 19.23
N LEU A 175 5.94 11.80 18.68
CA LEU A 175 5.42 12.45 17.47
C LEU A 175 3.94 12.78 17.63
N ALA A 176 3.49 13.87 16.99
CA ALA A 176 2.07 14.08 16.77
C ALA A 176 1.54 13.07 15.76
N VAL A 177 0.34 12.55 16.01
CA VAL A 177 -0.30 11.51 15.19
C VAL A 177 -1.41 12.10 14.33
N ASP A 178 -1.54 11.54 13.13
CA ASP A 178 -2.66 11.77 12.24
C ASP A 178 -3.91 11.01 12.73
N LYS A 179 -5.05 11.25 12.09
CA LYS A 179 -6.33 10.64 12.44
C LYS A 179 -6.90 9.86 11.25
N PRO A 180 -7.63 8.76 11.50
CA PRO A 180 -8.40 8.08 10.46
C PRO A 180 -9.27 9.04 9.66
N ILE A 181 -9.48 8.71 8.39
CA ILE A 181 -10.29 9.51 7.46
C ILE A 181 -11.56 8.76 7.05
N ASP A 182 -12.60 9.52 6.73
CA ASP A 182 -13.80 9.06 6.03
C ASP A 182 -13.99 9.94 4.81
N PHE A 183 -13.92 9.34 3.63
CA PHE A 183 -14.15 9.99 2.35
C PHE A 183 -15.32 9.36 1.59
N GLY A 184 -16.22 8.67 2.30
CA GLY A 184 -17.40 8.04 1.74
C GLY A 184 -17.12 6.73 0.99
N LEU A 185 -15.95 6.11 1.21
CA LEU A 185 -15.58 4.90 0.46
C LEU A 185 -16.54 3.74 0.74
N GLN A 186 -17.00 3.59 1.99
CA GLN A 186 -17.88 2.48 2.38
C GLN A 186 -19.13 2.43 1.49
N THR A 187 -19.81 3.58 1.32
CA THR A 187 -21.00 3.71 0.47
C THR A 187 -20.69 3.49 -1.00
N PHE A 188 -19.54 3.99 -1.48
CA PHE A 188 -19.12 3.78 -2.87
C PHE A 188 -18.84 2.30 -3.16
N CYS A 189 -18.09 1.62 -2.29
CA CYS A 189 -17.74 0.20 -2.43
C CYS A 189 -18.96 -0.71 -2.32
N GLN A 190 -19.98 -0.37 -1.53
CA GLN A 190 -21.26 -1.08 -1.48
C GLN A 190 -21.94 -1.14 -2.86
N SER A 191 -21.81 -0.08 -3.67
CA SER A 191 -22.50 0.02 -4.97
C SER A 191 -21.66 -0.46 -6.17
N CYS A 192 -20.32 -0.44 -6.08
CA CYS A 192 -19.42 -0.52 -7.23
C CYS A 192 -19.23 -1.93 -7.84
N MET A 193 -18.83 -2.91 -7.03
CA MET A 193 -18.54 -4.29 -7.44
C MET A 193 -17.51 -4.51 -8.58
N LYS A 194 -16.92 -3.46 -9.17
CA LYS A 194 -16.03 -3.60 -10.35
C LYS A 194 -14.79 -4.46 -10.08
N CYS A 195 -14.15 -4.31 -8.93
CA CYS A 195 -13.00 -5.16 -8.56
C CYS A 195 -13.37 -6.64 -8.40
N ALA A 196 -14.60 -6.94 -7.94
CA ALA A 196 -15.10 -8.30 -7.82
C ALA A 196 -15.36 -8.91 -9.21
N ARG A 197 -16.02 -8.16 -10.10
CA ARG A 197 -16.30 -8.56 -11.49
C ARG A 197 -15.04 -8.84 -12.30
N GLU A 198 -13.98 -8.08 -12.06
CA GLU A 198 -12.74 -8.15 -12.84
C GLU A 198 -11.68 -9.08 -12.22
N CYS A 199 -11.96 -9.71 -11.07
CA CYS A 199 -11.04 -10.61 -10.41
C CYS A 199 -10.93 -11.94 -11.19
N PRO A 200 -9.75 -12.32 -11.71
CA PRO A 200 -9.62 -13.47 -12.60
C PRO A 200 -9.86 -14.82 -11.88
N CYS A 201 -9.67 -14.86 -10.56
CA CYS A 201 -9.90 -16.04 -9.74
C CYS A 201 -11.15 -15.94 -8.84
N GLY A 202 -11.99 -14.92 -9.00
CA GLY A 202 -13.22 -14.77 -8.22
C GLY A 202 -13.02 -14.56 -6.72
N ALA A 203 -11.83 -14.17 -6.27
CA ALA A 203 -11.47 -14.08 -4.86
C ALA A 203 -12.13 -12.90 -4.11
N ILE A 204 -12.60 -11.87 -4.82
CA ILE A 204 -13.13 -10.64 -4.20
C ILE A 204 -14.65 -10.76 -4.05
N SER A 205 -15.15 -10.52 -2.83
CA SER A 205 -16.56 -10.67 -2.48
C SER A 205 -17.49 -9.69 -3.22
N PHE A 206 -18.58 -10.23 -3.78
CA PHE A 206 -19.75 -9.47 -4.23
C PHE A 206 -20.74 -9.15 -3.09
N GLY A 207 -20.55 -9.74 -1.91
CA GLY A 207 -21.46 -9.62 -0.78
C GLY A 207 -21.22 -8.40 0.10
N GLU A 208 -21.90 -8.40 1.25
CA GLU A 208 -21.74 -7.43 2.33
C GLU A 208 -20.42 -7.63 3.09
N LYS A 209 -20.10 -6.66 3.96
CA LYS A 209 -19.00 -6.79 4.91
C LYS A 209 -19.31 -7.87 5.95
N VAL A 210 -18.25 -8.46 6.50
CA VAL A 210 -18.31 -9.47 7.55
C VAL A 210 -17.38 -9.08 8.70
N MET A 211 -17.66 -9.58 9.90
CA MET A 211 -16.71 -9.53 10.99
C MET A 211 -15.66 -10.62 10.81
N PHE A 212 -14.39 -10.24 10.77
CA PHE A 212 -13.25 -11.15 10.69
C PHE A 212 -12.21 -10.74 11.73
N ASN A 213 -11.88 -11.66 12.64
CA ASN A 213 -10.89 -11.42 13.71
C ASN A 213 -11.13 -10.10 14.49
N GLY A 214 -12.39 -9.78 14.79
CA GLY A 214 -12.76 -8.62 15.61
C GLY A 214 -12.94 -7.30 14.87
N TYR A 215 -12.78 -7.24 13.54
CA TYR A 215 -13.03 -6.03 12.75
C TYR A 215 -13.89 -6.31 11.51
N GLU A 216 -14.53 -5.26 10.99
CA GLU A 216 -15.42 -5.34 9.84
C GLU A 216 -14.63 -5.20 8.52
N MET A 217 -14.87 -6.10 7.55
CA MET A 217 -14.22 -6.03 6.23
C MET A 217 -15.00 -6.76 5.13
N TRP A 218 -14.72 -6.41 3.87
CA TRP A 218 -15.00 -7.31 2.74
C TRP A 218 -13.90 -8.36 2.66
N LYS A 219 -14.04 -9.49 3.36
CA LYS A 219 -13.01 -10.54 3.38
C LYS A 219 -12.90 -11.21 2.00
N PRO A 220 -11.73 -11.17 1.33
CA PRO A 220 -11.53 -11.92 0.10
C PRO A 220 -11.11 -13.37 0.41
N ASP A 221 -11.27 -14.25 -0.57
CA ASP A 221 -10.63 -15.57 -0.57
C ASP A 221 -9.13 -15.40 -0.84
N VAL A 222 -8.37 -15.32 0.25
CA VAL A 222 -6.92 -15.15 0.19
C VAL A 222 -6.21 -16.36 -0.42
N GLU A 223 -6.77 -17.56 -0.28
CA GLU A 223 -6.17 -18.77 -0.84
C GLU A 223 -6.29 -18.76 -2.36
N ALA A 224 -7.46 -18.45 -2.90
CA ALA A 224 -7.68 -18.31 -4.35
C ALA A 224 -6.81 -17.18 -4.93
N CYS A 225 -6.70 -16.05 -4.23
CA CYS A 225 -5.84 -14.93 -4.63
C CYS A 225 -4.36 -15.33 -4.68
N VAL A 226 -3.84 -15.96 -3.61
CA VAL A 226 -2.44 -16.40 -3.53
C VAL A 226 -2.15 -17.45 -4.59
N ARG A 227 -3.01 -18.46 -4.74
CA ARG A 227 -2.86 -19.52 -5.76
C ARG A 227 -2.75 -18.92 -7.15
N TYR A 228 -3.65 -18.00 -7.51
CA TYR A 228 -3.60 -17.32 -8.81
C TYR A 228 -2.33 -16.49 -8.97
N ARG A 229 -1.93 -15.70 -7.97
CA ARG A 229 -0.74 -14.84 -8.04
C ARG A 229 0.56 -15.64 -8.17
N VAL A 230 0.69 -16.74 -7.44
CA VAL A 230 1.90 -17.57 -7.40
C VAL A 230 2.01 -18.46 -8.63
N MET A 231 0.90 -19.03 -9.08
CA MET A 231 0.87 -20.03 -10.16
C MET A 231 0.47 -19.44 -11.52
N ASN A 232 0.47 -18.12 -11.68
CA ASN A 232 0.04 -17.46 -12.93
C ASN A 232 0.95 -17.87 -14.11
N PRO A 233 0.47 -18.66 -15.09
CA PRO A 233 1.30 -19.14 -16.19
C PRO A 233 1.44 -18.11 -17.33
N ALA A 234 0.68 -17.01 -17.29
CA ALA A 234 0.60 -16.01 -18.36
C ALA A 234 1.10 -14.62 -17.91
N GLY A 235 1.88 -14.57 -16.84
CA GLY A 235 2.41 -13.34 -16.30
C GLY A 235 3.15 -13.54 -14.98
N SER A 236 3.36 -12.45 -14.25
CA SER A 236 4.05 -12.50 -12.96
C SER A 236 3.23 -11.79 -11.89
N GLY A 237 2.72 -12.56 -10.93
CA GLY A 237 1.82 -12.05 -9.89
C GLY A 237 0.45 -11.67 -10.43
N CYS A 238 -0.24 -10.80 -9.69
CA CYS A 238 -1.46 -10.12 -10.12
C CYS A 238 -1.71 -8.91 -9.20
N GLY A 239 -2.24 -7.85 -9.80
CA GLY A 239 -2.69 -6.59 -9.21
C GLY A 239 -3.88 -5.99 -9.98
N ARG A 240 -4.63 -6.82 -10.72
CA ARG A 240 -5.75 -6.40 -11.59
C ARG A 240 -6.85 -5.63 -10.86
N CYS A 241 -7.13 -5.99 -9.61
CA CYS A 241 -8.09 -5.28 -8.77
C CYS A 241 -7.74 -3.79 -8.58
N MET A 242 -6.45 -3.46 -8.48
CA MET A 242 -5.99 -2.07 -8.37
C MET A 242 -6.20 -1.33 -9.69
N LYS A 243 -5.86 -1.99 -10.81
CA LYS A 243 -5.98 -1.43 -12.15
C LYS A 243 -7.41 -0.98 -12.47
N VAL A 244 -8.39 -1.83 -12.19
CA VAL A 244 -9.78 -1.61 -12.62
C VAL A 244 -10.58 -0.72 -11.67
N CYS A 245 -10.05 -0.39 -10.50
CA CYS A 245 -10.76 0.41 -9.51
C CYS A 245 -11.09 1.81 -10.06
N PRO A 246 -12.33 2.33 -9.89
CA PRO A 246 -12.67 3.67 -10.36
C PRO A 246 -11.83 4.80 -9.74
N PHE A 247 -11.26 4.59 -8.55
CA PHE A 247 -10.35 5.55 -7.91
C PHE A 247 -8.93 5.52 -8.51
N ASN A 248 -8.59 4.52 -9.33
CA ASN A 248 -7.33 4.48 -10.06
C ASN A 248 -7.39 5.42 -11.29
N LYS A 249 -7.10 6.71 -11.10
CA LYS A 249 -7.16 7.74 -12.17
C LYS A 249 -5.80 8.42 -12.43
N PRO A 250 -5.56 8.95 -13.65
CA PRO A 250 -4.38 9.75 -13.97
C PRO A 250 -4.55 11.18 -13.49
N GLY A 251 -3.75 11.59 -12.50
CA GLY A 251 -3.60 12.97 -12.07
C GLY A 251 -4.87 13.62 -11.47
N LEU A 252 -4.68 14.42 -10.42
CA LEU A 252 -5.82 15.02 -9.72
C LEU A 252 -6.55 16.05 -10.57
N MET A 253 -5.86 16.85 -11.40
CA MET A 253 -6.50 17.98 -12.10
C MET A 253 -7.65 17.59 -13.03
N ARG A 254 -7.51 16.49 -13.79
CA ARG A 254 -8.55 16.05 -14.75
C ARG A 254 -9.72 15.33 -14.07
N TYR A 255 -9.46 14.65 -12.95
CA TYR A 255 -10.45 13.79 -12.30
C TYR A 255 -10.93 14.30 -10.94
N ARG A 256 -10.45 15.47 -10.49
CA ARG A 256 -10.78 16.05 -9.19
C ARG A 256 -12.28 16.14 -8.97
N ALA A 257 -13.03 16.62 -9.95
CA ALA A 257 -14.49 16.76 -9.85
C ALA A 257 -15.18 15.39 -9.75
N ALA A 258 -14.79 14.42 -10.58
CA ALA A 258 -15.38 13.09 -10.56
C ALA A 258 -15.06 12.34 -9.25
N LEU A 259 -13.82 12.43 -8.77
CA LEU A 259 -13.41 11.86 -7.48
C LEU A 259 -14.15 12.57 -6.33
N TRP A 260 -14.23 13.90 -6.35
CA TRP A 260 -14.99 14.65 -5.34
C TRP A 260 -16.46 14.23 -5.31
N LEU A 261 -17.12 14.09 -6.47
CA LEU A 261 -18.48 13.57 -6.55
C LEU A 261 -18.60 12.14 -6.02
N ALA A 262 -17.64 11.27 -6.35
CA ALA A 262 -17.61 9.90 -5.84
C ALA A 262 -17.50 9.85 -4.31
N MET A 263 -16.74 10.78 -3.72
CA MET A 263 -16.52 10.86 -2.28
C MET A 263 -17.69 11.50 -1.52
N GLN A 264 -18.29 12.55 -2.09
CA GLN A 264 -19.20 13.44 -1.36
C GLN A 264 -20.68 13.24 -1.72
N VAL A 265 -20.99 12.63 -2.87
CA VAL A 265 -22.37 12.60 -3.41
C VAL A 265 -22.80 11.18 -3.74
N PRO A 266 -23.31 10.41 -2.76
CA PRO A 266 -23.79 9.03 -2.97
C PRO A 266 -24.81 8.87 -4.09
N ALA A 267 -25.67 9.87 -4.28
CA ALA A 267 -26.68 9.87 -5.36
C ALA A 267 -26.06 9.76 -6.77
N CYS A 268 -24.81 10.20 -6.95
CA CYS A 268 -24.10 10.14 -8.23
C CYS A 268 -23.40 8.80 -8.48
N HIS A 269 -23.29 7.91 -7.48
CA HIS A 269 -22.49 6.68 -7.60
C HIS A 269 -22.90 5.82 -8.80
N ARG A 270 -24.19 5.55 -8.99
CA ARG A 270 -24.68 4.74 -10.12
C ARG A 270 -24.29 5.34 -11.48
N LEU A 271 -24.42 6.65 -11.63
CA LEU A 271 -24.05 7.36 -12.85
C LEU A 271 -22.53 7.31 -13.08
N LEU A 272 -21.73 7.57 -12.04
CA LEU A 272 -20.26 7.55 -12.14
C LEU A 272 -19.74 6.16 -12.49
N LEU A 273 -20.32 5.11 -11.90
CA LEU A 273 -19.97 3.71 -12.20
C LEU A 273 -20.35 3.32 -13.63
N TRP A 274 -21.55 3.72 -14.07
CA TRP A 274 -21.97 3.53 -15.46
C TRP A 274 -21.04 4.26 -16.43
N LEU A 275 -20.69 5.51 -16.16
CA LEU A 275 -19.72 6.28 -16.94
C LEU A 275 -18.34 5.63 -16.94
N ASP A 276 -17.90 5.07 -15.82
CA ASP A 276 -16.60 4.41 -15.70
C ASP A 276 -16.49 3.19 -16.64
N ASP A 277 -17.57 2.40 -16.71
CA ASP A 277 -17.68 1.26 -17.62
C ASP A 277 -17.93 1.69 -19.08
N TRP A 278 -18.74 2.71 -19.33
CA TRP A 278 -19.03 3.24 -20.67
C TRP A 278 -17.79 3.87 -21.34
N LEU A 279 -17.01 4.64 -20.57
CA LEU A 279 -15.70 5.17 -20.99
C LEU A 279 -14.62 4.09 -21.04
N ALA A 280 -14.96 2.86 -20.68
CA ALA A 280 -14.09 1.70 -20.72
C ALA A 280 -12.80 1.85 -19.88
N TYR A 281 -12.87 2.57 -18.76
CA TYR A 281 -11.75 2.62 -17.82
C TYR A 281 -11.45 1.22 -17.29
N GLY A 282 -10.16 0.90 -17.23
CA GLY A 282 -9.67 -0.45 -16.93
C GLY A 282 -9.31 -1.27 -18.17
N ARG A 283 -9.66 -0.84 -19.39
CA ARG A 283 -9.08 -1.42 -20.61
C ARG A 283 -7.58 -1.13 -20.70
N ARG A 284 -6.85 -2.02 -21.39
CA ARG A 284 -5.43 -1.84 -21.67
C ARG A 284 -5.23 -0.69 -22.64
N ILE A 285 -4.17 0.09 -22.44
CA ILE A 285 -3.71 1.15 -23.34
C ILE A 285 -2.38 0.68 -23.98
N PRO A 286 -2.40 -0.01 -25.14
CA PRO A 286 -1.20 -0.59 -25.73
C PRO A 286 -0.10 0.44 -26.05
N ALA A 287 -0.49 1.68 -26.34
CA ALA A 287 0.44 2.79 -26.62
C ALA A 287 1.40 3.11 -25.45
N TRP A 288 1.06 2.69 -24.23
CA TRP A 288 1.90 2.87 -23.04
C TRP A 288 2.64 1.58 -22.63
N LYS A 289 2.50 0.48 -23.38
CA LYS A 289 3.23 -0.76 -23.13
C LYS A 289 4.68 -0.57 -23.59
N TRP A 290 5.60 -0.50 -22.62
CA TRP A 290 7.02 -0.28 -22.87
C TRP A 290 7.90 -1.51 -22.60
N TRP A 291 7.34 -2.57 -22.01
CA TRP A 291 8.09 -3.76 -21.63
C TRP A 291 7.93 -4.92 -22.61
N TRP A 292 8.89 -5.83 -22.54
CA TRP A 292 8.86 -7.10 -23.25
C TRP A 292 8.18 -8.18 -22.42
N ASP A 293 7.49 -9.07 -23.10
CA ASP A 293 6.89 -10.25 -22.51
C ASP A 293 7.98 -11.33 -22.48
N LEU A 294 8.65 -11.47 -21.33
CA LEU A 294 9.80 -12.34 -21.16
C LEU A 294 9.67 -13.15 -19.87
N GLU A 295 9.97 -14.44 -19.96
CA GLU A 295 10.02 -15.38 -18.84
C GLU A 295 11.43 -15.94 -18.66
N TRP A 296 11.87 -16.09 -17.41
CA TRP A 296 13.10 -16.83 -17.09
C TRP A 296 12.75 -18.28 -16.76
N ARG A 297 13.19 -19.22 -17.60
CA ARG A 297 12.93 -20.65 -17.44
C ARG A 297 14.19 -21.46 -17.70
N ASP A 298 14.55 -22.32 -16.75
CA ASP A 298 15.72 -23.20 -16.83
C ASP A 298 17.04 -22.46 -17.19
N GLY A 299 17.23 -21.28 -16.61
CA GLY A 299 18.41 -20.44 -16.84
C GLY A 299 18.44 -19.71 -18.19
N ARG A 300 17.33 -19.68 -18.93
CA ARG A 300 17.22 -19.00 -20.23
C ARG A 300 16.03 -18.05 -20.25
N ILE A 301 16.14 -16.99 -21.06
CA ILE A 301 15.04 -16.05 -21.34
C ILE A 301 14.21 -16.61 -22.49
N GLN A 302 12.89 -16.69 -22.31
CA GLN A 302 11.90 -17.14 -23.28
C GLN A 302 10.81 -16.06 -23.44
N GLN A 303 10.05 -16.11 -24.54
CA GLN A 303 8.85 -15.28 -24.77
C GLN A 303 7.59 -16.07 -24.44
#